data_AF-A0A4U6NCV9-F1
#
_entry.id   AF-A0A4U6NCV9-F1
#
_cell.length_a   1.000
_cell.length_b   1.000
_cell.length_c   1.000
_cell.angle_alpha   90.00
_cell.angle_beta   90.00
_cell.angle_gamma   90.00
#
_symmetry.space_group_name_H-M   'P 1'
#
loop_
_entity.id
_entity.type
_entity.pdbx_description
1 polymer ?
#
loop_
_entity_poly.entity_id
_entity_poly.type
_entity_poly.pdbx_seq_one_letter_code
_entity_poly.pdbx_strand_id
1 'polypeptide(L)'
;MQDAAPPTAQAGLPDDHLDRILTEVDDAIALLAGTWSTHRALLDRASGTAGIFTGTTTFTPADGGLRWDEAGTVSWPHFRGPASRSYSIEGDGSTIAVYFEDGRLLCRLDLSQGRARDDHACAPDTYRVEFAVTSPDTIEYSWDVTGPAKDLLLTTTLTRVTQRKLKPGPRQRAAGPGAGSGAATRGPAGLDNDTGER
;
A
#
# COMPACT_ATOMS: atom_id res chain seq x y z
N MET A 1 -38.66 -25.08 -11.47
CA MET A 1 -38.13 -23.99 -12.30
C MET A 1 -37.69 -22.90 -11.34
N GLN A 2 -36.41 -22.86 -10.99
CA GLN A 2 -35.84 -21.77 -10.19
C GLN A 2 -35.09 -20.88 -11.18
N ASP A 3 -35.62 -19.69 -11.41
CA ASP A 3 -34.89 -18.64 -12.12
C ASP A 3 -33.76 -18.16 -11.21
N ALA A 4 -32.53 -18.50 -11.60
CA ALA A 4 -31.34 -17.89 -11.04
C ALA A 4 -31.29 -16.44 -11.53
N ALA A 5 -31.20 -15.49 -10.58
CA ALA A 5 -30.92 -14.10 -10.90
C ALA A 5 -29.58 -14.01 -11.67
N PRO A 6 -29.47 -13.13 -12.69
CA PRO A 6 -28.23 -12.97 -13.42
C PRO A 6 -27.15 -12.40 -12.49
N PRO A 7 -25.85 -12.70 -12.74
CA PRO A 7 -24.77 -12.10 -11.97
C PRO A 7 -24.84 -10.57 -12.11
N THR A 8 -24.87 -9.88 -10.97
CA THR A 8 -24.77 -8.43 -10.90
C THR A 8 -23.47 -7.99 -11.57
N ALA A 9 -23.60 -7.11 -12.55
CA ALA A 9 -22.49 -6.50 -13.27
C ALA A 9 -21.48 -5.93 -12.27
N GLN A 10 -20.20 -6.29 -12.44
CA GLN A 10 -19.09 -5.59 -11.84
C GLN A 10 -19.23 -4.12 -12.18
N ALA A 11 -19.39 -3.27 -11.17
CA ALA A 11 -19.12 -1.86 -11.31
C ALA A 11 -17.60 -1.74 -11.49
N GLY A 12 -17.16 -1.88 -12.74
CA GLY A 12 -15.79 -1.58 -13.13
C GLY A 12 -15.44 -0.18 -12.65
N LEU A 13 -14.20 -0.05 -12.19
CA LEU A 13 -13.57 1.25 -11.96
C LEU A 13 -13.92 2.17 -13.14
N PRO A 14 -14.34 3.42 -12.91
CA PRO A 14 -14.56 4.33 -14.02
C PRO A 14 -13.26 4.41 -14.83
N ASP A 15 -13.36 4.04 -16.12
CA ASP A 15 -12.33 4.27 -17.12
C ASP A 15 -12.07 5.77 -17.23
N ASP A 16 -11.15 6.28 -16.41
CA ASP A 16 -10.56 7.61 -16.55
C ASP A 16 -9.02 7.52 -16.66
N HIS A 17 -8.57 6.58 -17.49
CA HIS A 17 -7.15 6.31 -17.77
C HIS A 17 -6.66 6.91 -19.09
N LEU A 18 -7.53 7.59 -19.86
CA LEU A 18 -7.27 7.81 -21.29
C LEU A 18 -6.21 8.86 -21.63
N ASP A 19 -5.76 9.69 -20.68
CA ASP A 19 -4.69 10.69 -20.92
C ASP A 19 -3.49 10.58 -19.95
N ARG A 20 -3.36 9.48 -19.20
CA ARG A 20 -2.26 9.34 -18.23
C ARG A 20 -0.95 8.99 -18.95
N ILE A 21 0.03 9.88 -18.86
CA ILE A 21 1.40 9.57 -19.26
C ILE A 21 1.93 8.52 -18.29
N LEU A 22 2.28 7.35 -18.83
CA LEU A 22 2.97 6.28 -18.10
C LEU A 22 4.46 6.34 -18.40
N THR A 23 5.25 5.94 -17.41
CA THR A 23 6.72 5.84 -17.54
C THR A 23 7.09 4.36 -17.60
N GLU A 24 7.69 3.93 -18.71
CA GLU A 24 8.27 2.60 -18.84
C GLU A 24 9.36 2.39 -17.78
N VAL A 25 9.50 1.14 -17.33
CA VAL A 25 10.41 0.78 -16.23
C VAL A 25 11.30 -0.36 -16.65
N ASP A 26 12.60 -0.09 -16.75
CA ASP A 26 13.61 -1.12 -17.02
C ASP A 26 14.11 -1.81 -15.74
N ASP A 27 14.10 -1.07 -14.62
CA ASP A 27 14.56 -1.54 -13.31
C ASP A 27 13.58 -1.07 -12.22
N ALA A 28 12.65 -1.95 -11.86
CA ALA A 28 11.63 -1.72 -10.86
C ALA A 28 12.21 -1.61 -9.46
N ILE A 29 13.28 -2.35 -9.15
CA ILE A 29 13.94 -2.30 -7.84
C ILE A 29 14.58 -0.92 -7.64
N ALA A 30 15.33 -0.43 -8.64
CA ALA A 30 15.93 0.90 -8.60
C ALA A 30 14.88 2.01 -8.57
N LEU A 31 13.79 1.87 -9.32
CA LEU A 31 12.67 2.81 -9.29
C LEU A 31 12.07 2.91 -7.88
N LEU A 32 11.71 1.78 -7.27
CA LEU A 32 10.97 1.79 -6.00
C LEU A 32 11.84 2.24 -4.81
N ALA A 33 13.12 1.92 -4.81
CA ALA A 33 14.03 2.17 -3.70
C ALA A 33 13.94 3.61 -3.15
N GLY A 34 13.92 3.73 -1.83
CA GLY A 34 13.88 5.00 -1.11
C GLY A 34 12.56 5.27 -0.41
N THR A 35 12.31 6.54 -0.13
CA THR A 35 11.21 6.98 0.75
C THR A 35 10.20 7.81 -0.03
N TRP A 36 8.92 7.52 0.23
CA TRP A 36 7.77 8.09 -0.46
C TRP A 36 6.77 8.60 0.55
N SER A 37 6.18 9.76 0.29
CA SER A 37 4.97 10.22 0.97
C SER A 37 3.80 9.41 0.45
N THR A 38 2.94 8.96 1.35
CA THR A 38 1.81 8.09 1.03
C THR A 38 0.52 8.81 1.35
N HIS A 39 -0.36 8.92 0.35
CA HIS A 39 -1.75 9.32 0.52
C HIS A 39 -2.64 8.24 -0.05
N ARG A 40 -3.56 7.71 0.75
CA ARG A 40 -4.48 6.66 0.33
C ARG A 40 -5.91 7.01 0.68
N ALA A 41 -6.78 7.03 -0.31
CA ALA A 41 -8.22 7.05 -0.11
C ALA A 41 -8.70 5.63 0.18
N LEU A 42 -9.59 5.50 1.16
CA LEU A 42 -10.17 4.23 1.59
C LEU A 42 -11.68 4.32 1.41
N LEU A 43 -12.27 3.32 0.79
CA LEU A 43 -13.72 3.21 0.66
C LEU A 43 -14.13 1.80 1.04
N ASP A 44 -14.95 1.69 2.09
CA ASP A 44 -15.76 0.51 2.33
C ASP A 44 -17.07 0.68 1.57
N ARG A 45 -17.23 -0.09 0.49
CA ARG A 45 -18.41 -0.02 -0.38
C ARG A 45 -19.63 -0.68 0.25
N ALA A 46 -19.44 -1.64 1.16
CA ALA A 46 -20.56 -2.30 1.84
C ALA A 46 -21.30 -1.33 2.77
N SER A 47 -20.56 -0.44 3.44
CA SER A 47 -21.14 0.60 4.32
C SER A 47 -21.20 2.00 3.68
N GLY A 48 -20.53 2.22 2.56
CA GLY A 48 -20.33 3.55 1.97
C GLY A 48 -19.36 4.44 2.77
N THR A 49 -18.63 3.87 3.75
CA THR A 49 -17.76 4.63 4.64
C THR A 49 -16.45 4.98 3.94
N ALA A 50 -16.12 6.27 3.91
CA ALA A 50 -14.85 6.76 3.38
C ALA A 50 -13.84 7.07 4.50
N GLY A 51 -12.57 6.86 4.19
CA GLY A 51 -11.45 7.16 5.08
C GLY A 51 -10.22 7.56 4.29
N ILE A 52 -9.18 7.96 5.02
CA ILE A 52 -7.89 8.36 4.46
C ILE A 52 -6.78 7.76 5.30
N PHE A 53 -5.74 7.24 4.65
CA PHE A 53 -4.45 6.99 5.26
C PHE A 53 -3.43 7.99 4.74
N THR A 54 -2.67 8.62 5.64
CA THR A 54 -1.50 9.43 5.30
C THR A 54 -0.28 8.94 6.06
N GLY A 55 0.86 8.88 5.38
CA GLY A 55 2.06 8.32 5.99
C GLY A 55 3.25 8.32 5.06
N THR A 56 4.11 7.34 5.27
CA THR A 56 5.33 7.11 4.51
C THR A 56 5.41 5.66 4.09
N THR A 57 5.81 5.45 2.84
CA THR A 57 6.19 4.15 2.30
C THR A 57 7.70 4.17 2.07
N THR A 58 8.41 3.18 2.61
CA THR A 58 9.85 3.03 2.42
C THR A 58 10.13 1.70 1.77
N PHE A 59 10.91 1.73 0.69
CA PHE A 59 11.46 0.56 0.04
C PHE A 59 12.95 0.49 0.35
N THR A 60 13.34 -0.45 1.20
CA THR A 60 14.73 -0.61 1.67
C THR A 60 15.34 -1.84 1.00
N PRO A 61 16.58 -1.78 0.47
CA PRO A 61 17.28 -2.96 -0.03
C PRO A 61 17.28 -4.10 0.98
N ALA A 62 16.94 -5.29 0.51
CA ALA A 62 16.97 -6.55 1.25
C ALA A 62 17.57 -7.64 0.35
N ASP A 63 17.80 -8.84 0.91
CA ASP A 63 18.39 -9.96 0.17
C ASP A 63 17.54 -10.30 -1.06
N GLY A 64 18.07 -10.04 -2.26
CA GLY A 64 17.40 -10.35 -3.53
C GLY A 64 16.28 -9.39 -3.95
N GLY A 65 16.08 -8.26 -3.26
CA GLY A 65 15.06 -7.27 -3.64
C GLY A 65 14.88 -6.14 -2.62
N LEU A 66 13.64 -5.89 -2.20
CA LEU A 66 13.28 -4.79 -1.31
C LEU A 66 12.39 -5.27 -0.16
N ARG A 67 12.55 -4.65 1.00
CA ARG A 67 11.54 -4.59 2.04
C ARG A 67 10.66 -3.36 1.82
N TRP A 68 9.35 -3.56 1.72
CA TRP A 68 8.36 -2.50 1.62
C TRP A 68 7.69 -2.33 2.99
N ASP A 69 7.89 -1.17 3.62
CA ASP A 69 7.21 -0.80 4.87
C ASP A 69 6.33 0.44 4.67
N GLU A 70 5.09 0.39 5.16
CA GLU A 70 4.18 1.51 5.28
C GLU A 70 3.97 1.84 6.76
N ALA A 71 4.02 3.13 7.10
CA ALA A 71 3.70 3.60 8.44
C ALA A 71 3.00 4.96 8.35
N GLY A 72 1.93 5.15 9.10
CA GLY A 72 1.15 6.38 9.05
C GLY A 72 -0.04 6.40 9.99
N THR A 73 -1.01 7.24 9.66
CA THR A 73 -2.26 7.39 10.39
C THR A 73 -3.43 7.12 9.45
N VAL A 74 -4.32 6.24 9.87
CA VAL A 74 -5.63 6.07 9.25
C VAL A 74 -6.66 6.95 9.94
N SER A 75 -7.58 7.51 9.15
CA SER A 75 -8.71 8.31 9.62
C SER A 75 -9.98 7.81 8.94
N TRP A 76 -10.93 7.36 9.76
CA TRP A 76 -12.32 7.05 9.42
C TRP A 76 -13.23 8.06 10.14
N PRO A 77 -14.55 8.12 9.87
CA PRO A 77 -15.43 9.13 10.47
C PRO A 77 -15.42 9.18 12.00
N HIS A 78 -15.24 8.04 12.66
CA HIS A 78 -15.27 7.91 14.11
C HIS A 78 -13.99 7.33 14.71
N PHE A 79 -12.92 7.21 13.92
CA PHE A 79 -11.66 6.63 14.37
C PHE A 79 -10.47 7.32 13.71
N ARG A 80 -9.44 7.59 14.49
CA ARG A 80 -8.12 7.99 13.99
C ARG A 80 -7.05 7.29 14.81
N GLY A 81 -6.10 6.65 14.15
CA GLY A 81 -5.06 5.90 14.83
C GLY A 81 -3.88 5.53 13.93
N PRO A 82 -2.77 5.07 14.54
CA PRO A 82 -1.62 4.59 13.78
C PRO A 82 -1.99 3.35 12.97
N ALA A 83 -1.40 3.21 11.79
CA ALA A 83 -1.52 2.03 10.95
C ALA A 83 -0.17 1.77 10.25
N SER A 84 0.18 0.50 10.10
CA SER A 84 1.40 0.07 9.43
C SER A 84 1.20 -1.25 8.72
N ARG A 85 2.01 -1.50 7.69
CA ARG A 85 2.04 -2.78 6.98
C ARG A 85 3.39 -3.02 6.35
N SER A 86 3.79 -4.28 6.21
CA SER A 86 5.07 -4.66 5.64
C SER A 86 4.92 -5.80 4.64
N TYR A 87 5.78 -5.80 3.62
CA TYR A 87 5.86 -6.80 2.56
C TYR A 87 7.33 -7.02 2.16
N SER A 88 7.62 -8.17 1.57
CA SER A 88 8.87 -8.38 0.83
C SER A 88 8.61 -8.29 -0.67
N ILE A 89 9.63 -7.82 -1.40
CA ILE A 89 9.64 -7.74 -2.85
C ILE A 89 10.86 -8.49 -3.33
N GLU A 90 10.67 -9.38 -4.29
CA GLU A 90 11.73 -10.01 -5.08
C GLU A 90 11.53 -9.61 -6.54
N GLY A 91 12.60 -9.51 -7.31
CA GLY A 91 12.49 -9.28 -8.74
C GLY A 91 13.77 -8.88 -9.42
N ASP A 92 13.75 -8.96 -10.74
CA ASP A 92 14.81 -8.51 -11.64
C ASP A 92 14.22 -7.68 -12.79
N GLY A 93 14.97 -6.66 -13.21
CA GLY A 93 14.53 -5.73 -14.25
C GLY A 93 13.17 -5.09 -13.93
N SER A 94 12.23 -5.17 -14.88
CA SER A 94 10.90 -4.55 -14.80
C SER A 94 9.88 -5.36 -13.99
N THR A 95 10.18 -6.62 -13.65
CA THR A 95 9.20 -7.55 -13.08
C THR A 95 9.51 -7.83 -11.62
N ILE A 96 8.50 -7.67 -10.77
CA ILE A 96 8.59 -7.91 -9.33
C ILE A 96 7.46 -8.82 -8.83
N ALA A 97 7.75 -9.59 -7.80
CA ALA A 97 6.80 -10.32 -6.99
C ALA A 97 6.76 -9.71 -5.58
N VAL A 98 5.55 -9.46 -5.08
CA VAL A 98 5.31 -8.93 -3.74
C VAL A 98 4.73 -10.05 -2.88
N TYR A 99 5.23 -10.19 -1.66
CA TYR A 99 4.81 -11.23 -0.73
C TYR A 99 4.39 -10.62 0.62
N PHE A 100 3.45 -11.28 1.26
CA PHE A 100 3.12 -11.04 2.66
C PHE A 100 4.29 -11.42 3.58
N GLU A 101 4.28 -10.94 4.82
CA GLU A 101 5.31 -11.29 5.82
C GLU A 101 5.36 -12.79 6.12
N ASP A 102 4.27 -13.53 5.88
CA ASP A 102 4.20 -14.98 6.02
C ASP A 102 4.77 -15.74 4.79
N GLY A 103 5.24 -15.01 3.77
CA GLY A 103 5.82 -15.55 2.54
C GLY A 103 4.80 -15.94 1.47
N ARG A 104 3.50 -15.82 1.70
CA ARG A 104 2.50 -16.01 0.65
C ARG A 104 2.63 -14.92 -0.41
N LEU A 105 2.51 -15.29 -1.67
CA LEU A 105 2.50 -14.35 -2.79
C LEU A 105 1.26 -13.45 -2.72
N LEU A 106 1.46 -12.14 -2.76
CA LEU A 106 0.39 -11.17 -2.87
C LEU A 106 0.09 -10.83 -4.34
N CYS A 107 1.11 -10.46 -5.12
CA CYS A 107 0.96 -10.19 -6.55
C CYS A 107 2.29 -10.26 -7.33
N ARG A 108 2.18 -10.35 -8.66
CA ARG A 108 3.26 -10.13 -9.62
C ARG A 108 2.97 -8.91 -10.48
N LEU A 109 3.97 -8.05 -10.66
CA LEU A 109 3.85 -6.82 -11.43
C LEU A 109 4.95 -6.77 -12.48
N ASP A 110 4.58 -6.77 -13.75
CA ASP A 110 5.48 -6.41 -14.85
C ASP A 110 5.28 -4.92 -15.18
N LEU A 111 6.24 -4.10 -14.80
CA LEU A 111 6.19 -2.65 -14.97
C LEU A 111 6.87 -2.16 -16.25
N SER A 112 7.23 -3.07 -17.18
CA SER A 112 7.92 -2.70 -18.42
C SER A 112 7.18 -1.64 -19.23
N GLN A 113 5.85 -1.57 -19.12
CA GLN A 113 5.00 -0.59 -19.78
C GLN A 113 4.45 0.48 -18.82
N GLY A 114 5.07 0.64 -17.66
CA GLY A 114 4.67 1.59 -16.62
C GLY A 114 3.36 1.26 -15.93
N ARG A 115 2.78 0.07 -16.16
CA ARG A 115 1.56 -0.39 -15.48
C ARG A 115 1.53 -1.91 -15.37
N ALA A 116 0.90 -2.41 -14.32
CA ALA A 116 0.64 -3.83 -14.13
C ALA A 116 -0.73 -4.03 -13.45
N ARG A 117 -1.30 -5.21 -13.69
CA ARG A 117 -2.48 -5.71 -12.97
C ARG A 117 -2.24 -7.15 -12.59
N ASP A 118 -2.78 -7.54 -11.44
CA ASP A 118 -2.80 -8.93 -11.00
C ASP A 118 -4.04 -9.20 -10.16
N ASP A 119 -4.47 -10.45 -10.15
CA ASP A 119 -5.56 -10.93 -9.32
C ASP A 119 -5.12 -12.16 -8.53
N HIS A 120 -5.35 -12.12 -7.21
CA HIS A 120 -4.98 -13.18 -6.31
C HIS A 120 -6.17 -13.62 -5.46
N ALA A 121 -6.52 -14.89 -5.57
CA ALA A 121 -7.54 -15.53 -4.74
C ALA A 121 -6.93 -15.93 -3.39
N CYS A 122 -6.97 -15.00 -2.43
CA CYS A 122 -6.56 -15.25 -1.05
C CYS A 122 -7.80 -15.58 -0.21
N ALA A 123 -8.31 -16.81 -0.35
CA ALA A 123 -9.55 -17.23 0.32
C ALA A 123 -9.54 -16.86 1.82
N PRO A 124 -10.63 -16.25 2.34
CA PRO A 124 -11.94 -16.11 1.72
C PRO A 124 -12.11 -14.91 0.77
N ASP A 125 -11.07 -14.08 0.59
CA ASP A 125 -11.13 -12.84 -0.16
C ASP A 125 -10.48 -12.97 -1.55
N THR A 126 -10.77 -12.01 -2.42
CA THR A 126 -10.08 -11.81 -3.70
C THR A 126 -9.45 -10.43 -3.68
N TYR A 127 -8.17 -10.38 -4.00
CA TYR A 127 -7.40 -9.15 -4.10
C TYR A 127 -7.11 -8.87 -5.57
N ARG A 128 -7.47 -7.69 -6.05
CA ARG A 128 -7.10 -7.22 -7.39
C ARG A 128 -6.27 -5.96 -7.25
N VAL A 129 -5.12 -5.92 -7.91
CA VAL A 129 -4.25 -4.75 -7.92
C VAL A 129 -4.23 -4.14 -9.31
N GLU A 130 -4.23 -2.81 -9.33
CA GLU A 130 -3.74 -2.05 -10.45
C GLU A 130 -2.60 -1.15 -9.96
N PHE A 131 -1.49 -1.15 -10.69
CA PHE A 131 -0.30 -0.39 -10.36
C PHE A 131 0.13 0.42 -11.59
N ALA A 132 0.51 1.68 -11.39
CA ALA A 132 0.90 2.60 -12.45
C ALA A 132 2.06 3.50 -12.00
N VAL A 133 3.06 3.64 -12.86
CA VAL A 133 4.17 4.57 -12.72
C VAL A 133 3.88 5.75 -13.64
N THR A 134 3.41 6.85 -13.08
CA THR A 134 3.06 8.06 -13.86
C THR A 134 4.27 8.96 -14.07
N SER A 135 5.27 8.87 -13.19
CA SER A 135 6.59 9.48 -13.35
C SER A 135 7.62 8.77 -12.45
N PRO A 136 8.93 9.05 -12.58
CA PRO A 136 9.93 8.56 -11.64
C PRO A 136 9.70 8.96 -10.18
N ASP A 137 8.89 10.00 -9.93
CA ASP A 137 8.60 10.55 -8.61
C ASP A 137 7.14 10.34 -8.15
N THR A 138 6.30 9.70 -8.98
CA THR A 138 4.89 9.46 -8.66
C THR A 138 4.47 8.07 -9.10
N ILE A 139 3.97 7.31 -8.14
CA ILE A 139 3.41 5.97 -8.34
C ILE A 139 2.00 5.98 -7.81
N GLU A 140 1.10 5.32 -8.52
CA GLU A 140 -0.28 5.10 -8.09
C GLU A 140 -0.58 3.61 -8.09
N TYR A 141 -1.36 3.16 -7.10
CA TYR A 141 -1.91 1.82 -7.15
C TYR A 141 -3.23 1.72 -6.40
N SER A 142 -4.07 0.80 -6.81
CA SER A 142 -5.32 0.48 -6.13
C SER A 142 -5.38 -0.99 -5.73
N TRP A 143 -6.05 -1.25 -4.61
CA TRP A 143 -6.48 -2.58 -4.21
C TRP A 143 -8.01 -2.61 -4.20
N ASP A 144 -8.58 -3.46 -5.03
CA ASP A 144 -10.00 -3.82 -4.99
C ASP A 144 -10.13 -5.19 -4.30
N VAL A 145 -10.63 -5.17 -3.07
CA VAL A 145 -10.70 -6.34 -2.19
C VAL A 145 -12.15 -6.71 -1.98
N THR A 146 -12.52 -7.90 -2.43
CA THR A 146 -13.89 -8.41 -2.35
C THR A 146 -13.89 -9.77 -1.66
N GLY A 147 -14.79 -9.98 -0.70
CA GLY A 147 -14.99 -11.25 -0.02
C GLY A 147 -16.22 -11.19 0.91
N PRO A 148 -16.55 -12.27 1.62
CA PRO A 148 -17.76 -12.36 2.44
C PRO A 148 -17.89 -11.26 3.50
N ALA A 149 -16.77 -10.73 3.99
CA ALA A 149 -16.71 -9.69 5.02
C ALA A 149 -16.06 -8.39 4.55
N LYS A 150 -15.61 -8.30 3.28
CA LYS A 150 -14.83 -7.17 2.78
C LYS A 150 -15.36 -6.74 1.41
N ASP A 151 -15.62 -5.46 1.26
CA ASP A 151 -15.81 -4.81 -0.04
C ASP A 151 -15.11 -3.45 0.02
N LEU A 152 -13.79 -3.47 -0.22
CA LEU A 152 -12.90 -2.33 0.00
C LEU A 152 -12.25 -1.90 -1.32
N LEU A 153 -12.25 -0.59 -1.57
CA LEU A 153 -11.40 0.05 -2.57
C LEU A 153 -10.39 0.95 -1.89
N LEU A 154 -9.11 0.65 -2.10
CA LEU A 154 -8.00 1.40 -1.52
C LEU A 154 -7.17 2.02 -2.66
N THR A 155 -7.24 3.33 -2.85
CA THR A 155 -6.51 4.02 -3.92
C THR A 155 -5.36 4.83 -3.33
N THR A 156 -4.13 4.52 -3.72
CA THR A 156 -2.91 5.08 -3.16
C THR A 156 -2.14 5.88 -4.19
N THR A 157 -1.64 7.03 -3.78
CA THR A 157 -0.62 7.80 -4.47
C THR A 157 0.62 7.86 -3.58
N LEU A 158 1.76 7.46 -4.15
CA LEU A 158 3.09 7.66 -3.60
C LEU A 158 3.75 8.82 -4.33
N THR A 159 4.36 9.73 -3.56
CA THR A 159 5.17 10.83 -4.09
C THR A 159 6.55 10.76 -3.50
N ARG A 160 7.59 10.73 -4.33
CA ARG A 160 8.97 10.57 -3.87
C ARG A 160 9.35 11.73 -2.96
N VAL A 161 9.89 11.40 -1.78
CA VAL A 161 10.43 12.41 -0.87
C VAL A 161 11.84 12.70 -1.32
N THR A 162 12.03 13.80 -2.05
CA THR A 162 13.37 14.32 -2.26
C THR A 162 13.92 14.77 -0.91
N GLN A 163 14.93 14.06 -0.39
CA GLN A 163 15.69 14.59 0.73
C GLN A 163 16.31 15.91 0.28
N ARG A 164 15.75 17.04 0.71
CA ARG A 164 16.56 18.25 0.85
C ARG A 164 17.69 17.87 1.80
N LYS A 165 18.94 17.93 1.32
CA LYS A 165 20.11 17.91 2.20
C LYS A 165 19.91 19.02 3.24
N LEU A 166 19.47 18.65 4.44
CA LEU A 166 19.58 19.50 5.61
C LEU A 166 21.09 19.72 5.80
N LYS A 167 21.57 20.94 5.56
CA LYS A 167 22.89 21.34 6.06
C LYS A 167 22.87 21.03 7.56
N PRO A 168 23.86 20.30 8.11
CA PRO A 168 23.89 20.06 9.54
C PRO A 168 23.90 21.40 10.26
N GLY A 169 22.84 21.66 11.03
CA GLY A 169 22.80 22.80 11.95
C GLY A 169 23.92 22.68 12.99
N PRO A 170 24.34 23.78 13.62
CA PRO A 170 25.40 23.74 14.61
C PRO A 170 25.03 22.73 15.71
N ARG A 171 25.94 21.79 16.00
CA ARG A 171 25.79 20.83 17.10
C ARG A 171 25.62 21.60 18.41
N GLN A 172 24.42 21.65 18.97
CA GLN A 172 24.24 22.04 20.36
C GLN A 172 24.68 20.86 21.26
N ARG A 173 25.57 21.16 22.20
CA ARG A 173 25.99 20.22 23.25
C ARG A 173 24.79 19.82 24.09
N ALA A 174 24.64 18.52 24.33
CA ALA A 174 23.65 17.97 25.24
C ALA A 174 23.91 18.38 26.70
N ALA A 175 22.87 18.84 27.39
CA ALA A 175 22.76 18.80 28.83
C ALA A 175 21.96 17.53 29.21
N GLY A 176 22.37 16.89 30.31
CA GLY A 176 21.97 15.56 30.75
C GLY A 176 20.51 15.38 31.24
N PRO A 177 20.19 14.19 31.76
CA PRO A 177 18.87 13.56 31.63
C PRO A 177 17.91 13.90 32.80
N GLY A 178 16.63 14.03 32.48
CA GLY A 178 15.52 14.07 33.42
C GLY A 178 14.52 12.96 33.12
N ALA A 179 14.31 12.08 34.10
CA ALA A 179 13.41 10.94 34.06
C ALA A 179 11.92 11.34 33.94
N GLY A 180 11.12 10.50 33.29
CA GLY A 180 9.66 10.68 33.23
C GLY A 180 8.95 9.50 32.56
N SER A 181 8.60 8.51 33.37
CA SER A 181 7.74 7.38 33.06
C SER A 181 6.34 7.82 32.61
N GLY A 182 5.79 7.21 31.55
CA GLY A 182 4.42 7.41 31.10
C GLY A 182 3.90 6.18 30.35
N ALA A 183 2.92 5.51 30.93
CA ALA A 183 2.38 4.22 30.53
C ALA A 183 1.65 4.24 29.18
N ALA A 184 1.84 3.19 28.37
CA ALA A 184 1.11 2.94 27.14
C ALA A 184 -0.25 2.29 27.44
N THR A 185 -1.34 2.98 27.14
CA THR A 185 -2.69 2.43 27.14
C THR A 185 -2.98 1.76 25.79
N ARG A 186 -3.38 0.48 25.83
CA ARG A 186 -3.83 -0.31 24.68
C ARG A 186 -5.12 0.28 24.10
N GLY A 187 -5.09 0.66 22.83
CA GLY A 187 -6.28 0.94 22.01
C GLY A 187 -6.88 -0.36 21.42
N PRO A 188 -8.15 -0.36 20.99
CA PRO A 188 -8.85 -1.57 20.60
C PRO A 188 -8.30 -2.15 19.28
N ALA A 189 -8.17 -3.48 19.28
CA ALA A 189 -7.89 -4.30 18.13
C ALA A 189 -9.07 -4.31 17.15
N GLY A 190 -8.78 -4.39 15.85
CA GLY A 190 -9.80 -4.63 14.84
C GLY A 190 -9.51 -3.95 13.50
N LEU A 191 -8.46 -4.40 12.83
CA LEU A 191 -8.36 -4.49 11.37
C LEU A 191 -7.36 -5.62 11.14
N ASP A 192 -7.93 -6.81 10.94
CA ASP A 192 -7.28 -8.09 11.20
C ASP A 192 -6.01 -8.29 10.38
N ASN A 193 -4.95 -8.68 11.11
CA ASN A 193 -3.89 -9.53 10.58
C ASN A 193 -4.55 -10.82 10.10
N ASP A 194 -4.52 -11.08 8.80
CA ASP A 194 -4.72 -12.43 8.28
C ASP A 194 -3.46 -13.25 8.61
N THR A 195 -3.32 -13.62 9.88
CA THR A 195 -2.49 -14.76 10.27
C THR A 195 -3.35 -15.99 10.06
N GLY A 196 -3.35 -16.50 8.83
CA GLY A 196 -3.99 -17.77 8.51
C GLY A 196 -3.27 -18.89 9.24
N GLU A 197 -3.83 -19.35 10.37
CA GLU A 197 -3.49 -20.65 10.94
C GLU A 197 -4.76 -21.51 11.13
N ARG A 198 -4.83 -22.53 10.28
CA ARG A 198 -5.53 -23.83 10.36
C ARG A 198 -7.05 -23.89 10.28
#